data_AF-A0A1G0F3L0-F1
#
_entry.id   AF-A0A1G0F3L0-F1
#
_cell.length_a   1.000
_cell.length_b   1.000
_cell.length_c   1.000
_cell.angle_alpha   90.00
_cell.angle_beta   90.00
_cell.angle_gamma   90.00
#
_symmetry.space_group_name_H-M   'P 1'
#
loop_
_entity.id
_entity.type
_entity.pdbx_description
1 polymer ?
#
loop_
_entity_poly.entity_id
_entity_poly.type
_entity_poly.pdbx_seq_one_letter_code
_entity_poly.pdbx_strand_id
1 'polypeptide(L)'
;MANRSAVKFLSLLGLSTVLLANGAFAAPWDPTSQAANTSLTQSRHNLTQSFSSQETLMDFFRNNYGEVCVYCHTPHGANVTTTNAPLWNHTINTASYTTWNTIAGTSWYPGPGSLICLGCHDGSVAIDSVINMPGSGAYKESNKDGTGDMTFLDNAWTGVGGGHLPLGNCIGCHTGGFGPDFRAFDLGKDLRNDHPVGVNYPATGTANFNIPANEKAGKVKFFGGDSTLNKEDIRLVYSGSSYKVECVSCHDPHGVPSAGTGSVFVGSFLRKDNAASALCLTCHDK
;
A
#
# COMPACT_ATOMS: atom_id res chain seq x y z
N MET A 1 13.16 29.06 -73.67
CA MET A 1 11.72 28.97 -73.33
C MET A 1 11.42 27.53 -72.91
N ALA A 2 10.51 27.36 -71.94
CA ALA A 2 10.13 26.18 -71.15
C ALA A 2 10.15 24.82 -71.87
N ASN A 3 10.24 23.64 -71.25
CA ASN A 3 9.77 23.19 -69.94
C ASN A 3 10.44 21.83 -69.62
N ARG A 4 10.95 21.60 -68.40
CA ARG A 4 11.55 20.31 -68.00
C ARG A 4 10.47 19.42 -67.36
N SER A 5 10.22 18.26 -67.96
CA SER A 5 9.31 17.23 -67.45
C SER A 5 9.85 16.59 -66.17
N ALA A 6 9.04 16.60 -65.12
CA ALA A 6 9.32 15.97 -63.83
C ALA A 6 9.08 14.46 -63.88
N VAL A 7 10.12 13.69 -63.56
CA VAL A 7 10.05 12.24 -63.30
C VAL A 7 9.64 12.06 -61.84
N LYS A 8 8.49 11.43 -61.58
CA LYS A 8 8.04 11.04 -60.24
C LYS A 8 8.82 9.80 -59.78
N PHE A 9 9.71 9.95 -58.81
CA PHE A 9 10.23 8.84 -58.02
C PHE A 9 9.24 8.53 -56.89
N LEU A 10 8.72 7.31 -56.88
CA LEU A 10 7.87 6.77 -55.83
C LEU A 10 8.78 6.16 -54.75
N SER A 11 8.97 6.85 -53.64
CA SER A 11 9.70 6.34 -52.47
C SER A 11 8.74 5.61 -51.53
N LEU A 12 8.88 4.28 -51.43
CA LEU A 12 8.30 3.48 -50.35
C LEU A 12 8.97 3.88 -49.02
N LEU A 13 8.26 4.59 -48.14
CA LEU A 13 8.60 4.60 -46.71
C LEU A 13 7.92 3.40 -46.05
N GLY A 14 8.73 2.41 -45.67
CA GLY A 14 8.32 1.33 -44.78
C GLY A 14 8.03 1.91 -43.39
N LEU A 15 6.76 1.82 -42.98
CA LEU A 15 6.30 2.23 -41.67
C LEU A 15 6.73 1.17 -40.64
N SER A 16 7.88 1.37 -40.00
CA SER A 16 8.29 0.52 -38.88
C SER A 16 7.47 0.92 -37.65
N THR A 17 6.37 0.21 -37.40
CA THR A 17 5.60 0.32 -36.15
C THR A 17 6.43 -0.22 -35.00
N VAL A 18 7.02 0.69 -34.24
CA VAL A 18 7.57 0.39 -32.91
C VAL A 18 6.40 -0.05 -32.03
N LEU A 19 6.34 -1.34 -31.69
CA LEU A 19 5.48 -1.82 -30.62
C LEU A 19 5.98 -1.19 -29.32
N LEU A 20 5.30 -0.14 -28.85
CA LEU A 20 5.43 0.31 -27.47
C LEU A 20 4.79 -0.76 -26.58
N ALA A 21 5.62 -1.49 -25.86
CA ALA A 21 5.18 -2.34 -24.77
C ALA A 21 4.44 -1.47 -23.76
N ASN A 22 3.13 -1.69 -23.61
CA ASN A 22 2.34 -1.14 -22.52
C ASN A 22 2.77 -1.82 -21.22
N GLY A 23 3.91 -1.40 -20.67
CA GLY A 23 4.19 -1.61 -19.26
C GLY A 23 3.18 -0.78 -18.48
N ALA A 24 2.49 -1.41 -17.52
CA ALA A 24 1.68 -0.69 -16.54
C ALA A 24 2.62 0.18 -15.70
N PHE A 25 2.84 1.42 -16.14
CA PHE A 25 3.48 2.43 -15.32
C PHE A 25 2.54 2.71 -14.14
N ALA A 26 3.08 2.69 -12.91
CA ALA A 26 2.39 3.23 -11.75
C ALA A 26 1.78 4.59 -12.13
N ALA A 27 0.52 4.83 -11.74
CA ALA A 27 -0.19 6.05 -12.09
C ALA A 27 0.75 7.26 -11.91
N PRO A 28 0.99 8.09 -12.96
CA PRO A 28 1.96 9.16 -12.88
C PRO A 28 1.62 10.04 -11.69
N TRP A 29 2.63 10.27 -10.84
CA TRP A 29 2.52 11.10 -9.66
C TRP A 29 1.84 12.42 -10.00
N ASP A 30 0.89 12.83 -9.15
CA ASP A 30 0.09 14.03 -9.36
C ASP A 30 1.00 15.27 -9.50
N PRO A 31 0.99 15.96 -10.65
CA PRO A 31 1.84 17.11 -10.90
C PRO A 31 1.48 18.33 -10.03
N THR A 32 0.34 18.32 -9.34
CA THR A 32 -0.07 19.36 -8.39
C THR A 32 0.32 19.05 -6.93
N SER A 33 0.78 17.83 -6.65
CA SER A 33 1.25 17.43 -5.33
C SER A 33 2.64 18.02 -5.06
N GLN A 34 2.81 18.75 -3.96
CA GLN A 34 4.13 19.23 -3.53
C GLN A 34 4.95 18.14 -2.84
N ALA A 35 4.36 16.98 -2.55
CA ALA A 35 5.09 15.84 -2.01
C ALA A 35 5.97 15.24 -3.11
N ALA A 36 7.24 14.98 -2.80
CA ALA A 36 8.19 14.44 -3.78
C ALA A 36 8.10 12.91 -3.95
N ASN A 37 7.25 12.23 -3.17
CA ASN A 37 7.14 10.76 -3.09
C ASN A 37 8.49 10.09 -2.81
N THR A 38 9.21 10.60 -1.81
CA THR A 38 10.58 10.15 -1.47
C THR A 38 10.68 9.50 -0.10
N SER A 39 9.68 9.67 0.75
CA SER A 39 9.59 9.16 2.12
C SER A 39 8.13 9.05 2.55
N LEU A 40 7.88 8.40 3.70
CA LEU A 40 6.55 8.38 4.32
C LEU A 40 5.97 9.81 4.47
N THR A 41 6.76 10.76 4.98
CA THR A 41 6.38 12.18 5.18
C THR A 41 6.14 12.96 3.90
N GLN A 42 6.68 12.48 2.78
CA GLN A 42 6.55 13.08 1.46
C GLN A 42 5.69 12.19 0.54
N SER A 43 4.73 11.45 1.10
CA SER A 43 3.84 10.56 0.36
C SER A 43 2.38 10.75 0.78
N ARG A 44 1.46 10.02 0.13
CA ARG A 44 0.04 10.01 0.50
C ARG A 44 -0.25 9.45 1.89
N HIS A 45 0.68 8.71 2.48
CA HIS A 45 0.57 8.24 3.87
C HIS A 45 0.92 9.34 4.89
N ASN A 46 1.36 10.51 4.44
CA ASN A 46 1.35 11.70 5.28
C ASN A 46 -0.05 12.33 5.28
N LEU A 47 -0.88 11.83 6.18
CA LEU A 47 -2.27 12.24 6.34
C LEU A 47 -2.43 13.64 6.98
N THR A 48 -1.35 14.27 7.45
CA THR A 48 -1.42 15.71 7.79
C THR A 48 -1.60 16.59 6.56
N GLN A 49 -1.28 16.05 5.37
CA GLN A 49 -1.39 16.72 4.07
C GLN A 49 -0.66 18.07 3.97
N SER A 50 0.39 18.26 4.76
CA SER A 50 1.20 19.49 4.82
C SER A 50 1.89 19.91 3.50
N PHE A 51 1.64 19.20 2.41
CA PHE A 51 2.16 19.42 1.05
C PHE A 51 1.03 19.69 0.03
N SER A 52 -0.23 19.77 0.48
CA SER A 52 -1.41 19.98 -0.37
C SER A 52 -1.99 21.37 -0.14
N SER A 53 -2.35 22.08 -1.20
CA SER A 53 -3.10 23.35 -1.07
C SER A 53 -4.54 23.15 -0.59
N GLN A 54 -5.01 21.91 -0.54
CA GLN A 54 -6.38 21.54 -0.16
C GLN A 54 -6.45 20.95 1.27
N GLU A 55 -5.40 21.10 2.09
CA GLU A 55 -5.35 20.52 3.45
C GLU A 55 -6.56 20.90 4.31
N THR A 56 -6.99 22.17 4.29
CA THR A 56 -8.16 22.64 5.04
C THR A 56 -9.47 22.02 4.57
N LEU A 57 -9.63 21.77 3.26
CA LEU A 57 -10.80 21.06 2.74
C LEU A 57 -10.81 19.61 3.24
N MET A 58 -9.64 18.99 3.26
CA MET A 58 -9.54 17.61 3.68
C MET A 58 -9.81 17.43 5.17
N ASP A 59 -9.59 18.46 6.00
CA ASP A 59 -9.83 18.40 7.44
C ASP A 59 -11.33 18.28 7.79
N PHE A 60 -12.24 18.48 6.82
CA PHE A 60 -13.67 18.16 6.97
C PHE A 60 -13.96 16.65 6.94
N PHE A 61 -13.11 15.87 6.25
CA PHE A 61 -13.34 14.46 5.96
C PHE A 61 -12.42 13.51 6.75
N ARG A 62 -11.46 14.06 7.49
CA ARG A 62 -10.56 13.33 8.38
C ARG A 62 -9.99 14.33 9.40
N ASN A 63 -9.65 13.86 10.59
CA ASN A 63 -8.86 14.62 11.54
C ASN A 63 -7.41 14.76 11.11
N ASN A 64 -6.88 15.98 11.21
CA ASN A 64 -5.45 16.24 11.18
C ASN A 64 -4.90 16.18 12.61
N TYR A 65 -4.17 15.11 12.92
CA TYR A 65 -3.58 14.89 14.24
C TYR A 65 -2.22 15.58 14.42
N GLY A 66 -1.71 16.28 13.40
CA GLY A 66 -0.45 17.03 13.46
C GLY A 66 0.81 16.18 13.37
N GLU A 67 0.72 14.85 13.43
CA GLU A 67 1.85 13.93 13.38
C GLU A 67 1.62 12.81 12.35
N VAL A 68 2.62 12.51 11.52
CA VAL A 68 2.48 11.48 10.47
C VAL A 68 2.31 10.07 11.03
N CYS A 69 2.97 9.76 12.15
CA CYS A 69 3.02 8.40 12.68
C CYS A 69 1.74 7.99 13.41
N VAL A 70 0.96 8.96 13.92
CA VAL A 70 -0.17 8.68 14.82
C VAL A 70 -1.28 7.88 14.15
N TYR A 71 -1.42 8.00 12.83
CA TYR A 71 -2.38 7.22 12.05
C TYR A 71 -2.05 5.72 12.03
N CYS A 72 -0.83 5.33 12.40
CA CYS A 72 -0.37 3.94 12.41
C CYS A 72 0.09 3.47 13.78
N HIS A 73 0.74 4.34 14.55
CA HIS A 73 1.43 4.00 15.78
C HIS A 73 1.09 4.94 16.92
N THR A 74 1.11 4.43 18.14
CA THR A 74 0.96 5.21 19.37
C THR A 74 2.06 4.81 20.37
N PRO A 75 2.55 5.70 21.23
CA PRO A 75 3.48 5.31 22.30
C PRO A 75 2.86 4.34 23.33
N HIS A 76 1.54 4.36 23.50
CA HIS A 76 0.77 3.55 24.46
C HIS A 76 -0.71 3.49 24.10
N GLY A 77 -1.49 2.60 24.72
CA GLY A 77 -2.93 2.46 24.41
C GLY A 77 -3.15 1.94 22.99
N ALA A 78 -2.29 1.02 22.55
CA ALA A 78 -2.33 0.45 21.21
C ALA A 78 -3.42 -0.61 21.07
N ASN A 79 -3.86 -0.78 19.83
CA ASN A 79 -4.67 -1.91 19.41
C ASN A 79 -3.85 -3.21 19.48
N VAL A 80 -4.19 -4.06 20.44
CA VAL A 80 -3.49 -5.33 20.71
C VAL A 80 -4.01 -6.52 19.88
N THR A 81 -4.96 -6.30 18.98
CA THR A 81 -5.52 -7.37 18.13
C THR A 81 -4.59 -7.78 16.99
N THR A 82 -3.66 -6.92 16.59
CA THR A 82 -2.63 -7.23 15.59
C THR A 82 -1.26 -7.43 16.24
N THR A 83 -0.58 -8.51 15.86
CA THR A 83 0.75 -8.87 16.38
C THR A 83 1.89 -8.41 15.46
N ASN A 84 1.58 -7.88 14.29
CA ASN A 84 2.54 -7.64 13.21
C ASN A 84 2.89 -6.17 13.01
N ALA A 85 2.29 -5.28 13.82
CA ALA A 85 2.63 -3.86 13.90
C ALA A 85 2.80 -3.49 15.38
N PRO A 86 4.02 -3.11 15.81
CA PRO A 86 4.24 -2.66 17.18
C PRO A 86 3.39 -1.44 17.50
N LEU A 87 2.70 -1.48 18.63
CA LEU A 87 1.89 -0.38 19.13
C LEU A 87 0.96 0.25 18.07
N TRP A 88 0.20 -0.59 17.37
CA TRP A 88 -0.71 -0.17 16.31
C TRP A 88 -1.80 0.77 16.84
N ASN A 89 -2.09 1.84 16.10
CA ASN A 89 -3.02 2.88 16.54
C ASN A 89 -4.24 3.05 15.64
N HIS A 90 -4.42 2.24 14.60
CA HIS A 90 -5.58 2.35 13.70
C HIS A 90 -6.63 1.28 14.02
N THR A 91 -7.89 1.61 13.74
CA THR A 91 -9.01 0.65 13.76
C THR A 91 -8.77 -0.45 12.72
N ILE A 92 -8.96 -1.71 13.12
CA ILE A 92 -8.86 -2.86 12.21
C ILE A 92 -10.26 -3.37 11.88
N ASN A 93 -10.58 -3.46 10.58
CA ASN A 93 -11.86 -4.00 10.18
C ASN A 93 -11.98 -5.49 10.52
N THR A 94 -13.14 -5.89 11.02
CA THR A 94 -13.52 -7.28 11.31
C THR A 94 -14.40 -7.89 10.21
N ALA A 95 -14.62 -7.17 9.11
CA ALA A 95 -15.36 -7.65 7.97
C ALA A 95 -14.66 -8.84 7.28
N SER A 96 -15.47 -9.66 6.61
CA SER A 96 -14.97 -10.74 5.76
C SER A 96 -14.51 -10.21 4.40
N TYR A 97 -13.49 -10.86 3.84
CA TYR A 97 -12.96 -10.59 2.50
C TYR A 97 -13.34 -11.72 1.55
N THR A 98 -13.64 -11.37 0.30
CA THR A 98 -13.75 -12.35 -0.79
C THR A 98 -12.34 -12.60 -1.32
N THR A 99 -11.87 -13.84 -1.26
CA THR A 99 -10.49 -14.19 -1.58
C THR A 99 -10.38 -15.18 -2.75
N TRP A 100 -9.15 -15.47 -3.14
CA TRP A 100 -8.80 -16.29 -4.30
C TRP A 100 -8.99 -17.78 -4.06
N ASN A 101 -9.17 -18.51 -5.17
CA ASN A 101 -8.85 -19.93 -5.22
C ASN A 101 -7.39 -20.07 -5.63
N THR A 102 -6.52 -20.54 -4.74
CA THR A 102 -5.11 -20.77 -5.07
C THR A 102 -4.85 -22.26 -5.33
N ILE A 103 -3.78 -22.56 -6.06
CA ILE A 103 -3.29 -23.94 -6.27
C ILE A 103 -2.97 -24.62 -4.91
N ALA A 104 -2.69 -23.83 -3.87
CA ALA A 104 -2.44 -24.28 -2.51
C ALA A 104 -3.72 -24.42 -1.64
N GLY A 105 -4.92 -24.17 -2.17
CA GLY A 105 -6.20 -24.33 -1.46
C GLY A 105 -7.10 -23.07 -1.44
N THR A 106 -8.33 -23.24 -0.95
CA THR A 106 -9.46 -22.28 -1.10
C THR A 106 -9.97 -21.64 0.21
N SER A 107 -9.25 -21.75 1.33
CA SER A 107 -9.67 -21.12 2.59
C SER A 107 -8.51 -20.41 3.26
N TRP A 108 -8.31 -19.16 2.88
CA TRP A 108 -7.28 -18.30 3.45
C TRP A 108 -7.88 -16.93 3.72
N TYR A 109 -7.68 -16.48 4.96
CA TYR A 109 -8.05 -15.15 5.41
C TYR A 109 -6.77 -14.30 5.53
N PRO A 110 -6.77 -13.03 5.12
CA PRO A 110 -5.64 -12.13 5.31
C PRO A 110 -5.16 -12.16 6.76
N GLY A 111 -3.88 -12.40 6.98
CA GLY A 111 -3.32 -12.46 8.33
C GLY A 111 -3.11 -11.06 8.92
N PRO A 112 -2.63 -10.97 10.17
CA PRO A 112 -2.40 -9.69 10.84
C PRO A 112 -1.51 -8.72 10.05
N GLY A 113 -0.56 -9.25 9.25
CA GLY A 113 0.31 -8.43 8.39
C GLY A 113 -0.41 -7.76 7.22
N SER A 114 -1.54 -8.30 6.76
CA SER A 114 -2.35 -7.68 5.71
C SER A 114 -3.50 -6.84 6.27
N LEU A 115 -4.07 -7.25 7.42
CA LEU A 115 -5.17 -6.53 8.07
C LEU A 115 -4.80 -5.10 8.48
N ILE A 116 -3.55 -4.84 8.84
CA ILE A 116 -3.08 -3.48 9.14
C ILE A 116 -3.11 -2.55 7.91
N CYS A 117 -2.93 -3.10 6.71
CA CYS A 117 -3.03 -2.33 5.46
C CYS A 117 -4.51 -2.18 5.07
N LEU A 118 -5.26 -3.28 5.11
CA LEU A 118 -6.68 -3.31 4.77
C LEU A 118 -7.52 -2.43 5.70
N GLY A 119 -7.07 -2.20 6.94
CA GLY A 119 -7.67 -1.22 7.85
C GLY A 119 -7.77 0.20 7.27
N CYS A 120 -6.97 0.57 6.26
CA CYS A 120 -7.16 1.81 5.50
C CYS A 120 -7.62 1.55 4.06
N HIS A 121 -7.12 0.46 3.46
CA HIS A 121 -7.23 0.18 2.02
C HIS A 121 -8.46 -0.64 1.61
N ASP A 122 -9.25 -1.15 2.56
CA ASP A 122 -10.49 -1.89 2.25
C ASP A 122 -11.70 -0.99 1.97
N GLY A 123 -11.51 0.32 2.05
CA GLY A 123 -12.50 1.32 1.73
C GLY A 123 -13.65 1.45 2.73
N SER A 124 -13.53 0.91 3.95
CA SER A 124 -14.65 0.87 4.90
C SER A 124 -14.40 1.44 6.29
N VAL A 125 -13.14 1.64 6.68
CA VAL A 125 -12.78 2.31 7.93
C VAL A 125 -12.30 3.72 7.61
N ALA A 126 -12.76 4.72 8.38
CA ALA A 126 -12.29 6.09 8.19
C ALA A 126 -10.78 6.18 8.32
N ILE A 127 -10.13 6.95 7.44
CA ILE A 127 -8.66 7.00 7.32
C ILE A 127 -7.95 7.62 8.53
N ASP A 128 -8.70 8.37 9.35
CA ASP A 128 -8.26 8.93 10.62
C ASP A 128 -8.78 8.15 11.82
N SER A 129 -9.37 6.97 11.63
CA SER A 129 -9.89 6.18 12.73
C SER A 129 -8.76 5.57 13.56
N VAL A 130 -8.33 6.33 14.57
CA VAL A 130 -7.30 5.92 15.53
C VAL A 130 -7.90 5.53 16.88
N ILE A 131 -7.23 4.66 17.63
CA ILE A 131 -7.65 4.23 18.96
C ILE A 131 -7.17 5.18 20.06
N ASN A 132 -6.02 5.83 19.86
CA ASN A 132 -5.43 6.81 20.77
C ASN A 132 -4.98 8.07 20.01
N MET A 133 -5.66 9.19 20.24
CA MET A 133 -5.28 10.47 19.64
C MET A 133 -4.13 11.12 20.43
N PRO A 134 -3.37 12.06 19.83
CA PRO A 134 -2.37 12.83 20.56
C PRO A 134 -2.96 13.59 21.75
N GLY A 135 -2.16 13.77 22.81
CA GLY A 135 -2.59 14.46 24.02
C GLY A 135 -3.15 13.54 25.10
N SER A 136 -3.77 14.12 26.12
CA SER A 136 -4.31 13.40 27.27
C SER A 136 -5.83 13.22 27.16
N GLY A 137 -6.32 12.04 27.54
CA GLY A 137 -7.76 11.77 27.68
C GLY A 137 -8.49 11.32 26.41
N ALA A 138 -7.78 11.15 25.29
CA ALA A 138 -8.36 10.81 23.99
C ALA A 138 -7.99 9.38 23.53
N TYR A 139 -8.24 8.39 24.41
CA TYR A 139 -8.08 6.96 24.13
C TYR A 139 -9.44 6.25 24.25
N LYS A 140 -9.75 5.37 23.29
CA LYS A 140 -11.00 4.60 23.29
C LYS A 140 -10.78 3.17 22.82
N GLU A 141 -10.62 2.24 23.76
CA GLU A 141 -10.40 0.81 23.47
C GLU A 141 -11.45 0.20 22.53
N SER A 142 -12.72 0.61 22.67
CA SER A 142 -13.80 0.12 21.82
C SER A 142 -13.68 0.55 20.36
N ASN A 143 -12.79 1.48 20.03
CA ASN A 143 -12.49 1.89 18.65
C ASN A 143 -11.41 1.02 17.99
N LYS A 144 -10.91 -0.04 18.65
CA LYS A 144 -9.84 -0.87 18.07
C LYS A 144 -10.28 -1.68 16.84
N ASP A 145 -11.55 -1.97 16.69
CA ASP A 145 -12.08 -2.80 15.62
C ASP A 145 -13.40 -2.28 15.02
N GLY A 146 -13.75 -2.80 13.84
CA GLY A 146 -14.96 -2.41 13.10
C GLY A 146 -14.71 -1.29 12.08
N THR A 147 -15.63 -0.34 11.98
CA THR A 147 -15.60 0.75 10.97
C THR A 147 -15.18 2.12 11.54
N GLY A 148 -14.84 2.17 12.82
CA GLY A 148 -14.53 3.40 13.54
C GLY A 148 -15.75 4.02 14.25
N ASP A 149 -15.48 4.74 15.32
CA ASP A 149 -16.46 5.41 16.19
C ASP A 149 -16.49 6.91 15.89
N MET A 150 -17.44 7.34 15.06
CA MET A 150 -17.50 8.74 14.61
C MET A 150 -17.71 9.72 15.76
N THR A 151 -18.52 9.35 16.76
CA THR A 151 -18.73 10.21 17.94
C THR A 151 -17.42 10.43 18.71
N PHE A 152 -16.55 9.42 18.78
CA PHE A 152 -15.22 9.60 19.34
C PHE A 152 -14.35 10.51 18.47
N LEU A 153 -14.32 10.29 17.15
CA LEU A 153 -13.55 11.11 16.21
C LEU A 153 -13.97 12.59 16.21
N ASP A 154 -15.27 12.86 16.33
CA ASP A 154 -15.86 14.21 16.35
C ASP A 154 -15.56 14.95 17.66
N ASN A 155 -15.60 14.26 18.81
CA ASN A 155 -15.64 14.91 20.13
C ASN A 155 -14.32 14.85 20.90
N ALA A 156 -13.46 13.88 20.61
CA ALA A 156 -12.20 13.71 21.36
C ALA A 156 -11.03 14.51 20.74
N TRP A 157 -11.20 15.07 19.55
CA TRP A 157 -10.21 15.92 18.88
C TRP A 157 -10.78 17.32 18.62
N THR A 158 -9.97 18.36 18.80
CA THR A 158 -10.37 19.75 18.50
C THR A 158 -10.20 20.07 17.01
N GLY A 159 -10.82 19.26 16.14
CA GLY A 159 -10.80 19.40 14.68
C GLY A 159 -12.02 20.12 14.12
N VAL A 160 -11.98 20.42 12.82
CA VAL A 160 -13.11 20.95 12.03
C VAL A 160 -14.00 19.85 11.43
N GLY A 161 -13.62 18.58 11.60
CA GLY A 161 -14.19 17.44 10.90
C GLY A 161 -15.49 16.92 11.51
N GLY A 162 -16.46 16.59 10.64
CA GLY A 162 -17.66 15.81 10.98
C GLY A 162 -18.01 14.74 9.93
N GLY A 163 -17.15 14.57 8.92
CA GLY A 163 -17.38 13.68 7.78
C GLY A 163 -16.67 12.33 7.84
N HIS A 164 -15.56 12.19 8.59
CA HIS A 164 -14.74 10.98 8.78
C HIS A 164 -14.94 9.86 7.74
N LEU A 165 -14.27 9.99 6.59
CA LEU A 165 -14.51 9.15 5.42
C LEU A 165 -13.47 8.04 5.26
N PRO A 166 -13.88 6.82 4.87
CA PRO A 166 -12.97 5.81 4.38
C PRO A 166 -12.53 6.10 2.94
N LEU A 167 -11.46 5.44 2.45
CA LEU A 167 -10.96 5.64 1.08
C LEU A 167 -12.03 5.43 0.00
N GLY A 168 -12.91 4.44 0.17
CA GLY A 168 -13.99 4.15 -0.80
C GLY A 168 -14.97 5.30 -0.99
N ASN A 169 -15.18 6.14 0.03
CA ASN A 169 -16.00 7.35 -0.08
C ASN A 169 -15.20 8.53 -0.66
N CYS A 170 -13.90 8.60 -0.37
CA CYS A 170 -13.03 9.64 -0.89
C CYS A 170 -12.88 9.56 -2.43
N ILE A 171 -13.07 8.39 -3.05
CA ILE A 171 -13.06 8.19 -4.51
C ILE A 171 -13.99 9.16 -5.26
N GLY A 172 -15.11 9.59 -4.65
CA GLY A 172 -16.04 10.53 -5.28
C GLY A 172 -15.39 11.86 -5.71
N CYS A 173 -14.40 12.33 -4.96
CA CYS A 173 -13.61 13.53 -5.26
C CYS A 173 -12.23 13.19 -5.87
N HIS A 174 -11.73 11.99 -5.61
CA HIS A 174 -10.43 11.51 -6.07
C HIS A 174 -10.53 10.71 -7.38
N THR A 175 -11.52 11.05 -8.19
CA THR A 175 -11.69 10.59 -9.56
C THR A 175 -12.08 11.77 -10.44
N GLY A 176 -11.63 11.77 -11.69
CA GLY A 176 -12.06 12.80 -12.66
C GLY A 176 -11.44 14.19 -12.50
N GLY A 177 -10.33 14.32 -11.75
CA GLY A 177 -9.46 15.51 -11.81
C GLY A 177 -9.67 16.59 -10.74
N PHE A 178 -10.56 16.39 -9.76
CA PHE A 178 -10.68 17.30 -8.61
C PHE A 178 -9.55 17.11 -7.59
N GLY A 179 -9.21 15.85 -7.32
CA GLY A 179 -8.06 15.46 -6.52
C GLY A 179 -7.23 14.39 -7.22
N PRO A 180 -6.08 14.03 -6.63
CA PRO A 180 -5.26 12.95 -7.14
C PRO A 180 -6.03 11.64 -7.21
N ASP A 181 -5.88 10.92 -8.33
CA ASP A 181 -6.47 9.60 -8.50
C ASP A 181 -5.71 8.55 -7.67
N PHE A 182 -6.44 7.86 -6.80
CA PHE A 182 -5.92 6.74 -6.02
C PHE A 182 -6.79 5.48 -6.10
N ARG A 183 -7.68 5.36 -7.09
CA ARG A 183 -8.59 4.19 -7.20
C ARG A 183 -7.87 2.85 -7.13
N ALA A 184 -6.65 2.77 -7.65
CA ALA A 184 -5.84 1.55 -7.61
C ALA A 184 -5.41 1.13 -6.19
N PHE A 185 -5.60 1.99 -5.19
CA PHE A 185 -5.23 1.75 -3.79
C PHE A 185 -6.44 1.59 -2.87
N ASP A 186 -7.66 1.78 -3.36
CA ASP A 186 -8.87 1.34 -2.67
C ASP A 186 -9.20 -0.08 -3.15
N LEU A 187 -8.72 -1.07 -2.38
CA LEU A 187 -8.82 -2.48 -2.74
C LEU A 187 -10.24 -3.02 -2.52
N GLY A 188 -10.99 -2.39 -1.61
CA GLY A 188 -12.28 -2.90 -1.19
C GLY A 188 -12.16 -4.24 -0.45
N LYS A 189 -13.28 -4.96 -0.39
CA LYS A 189 -13.39 -6.27 0.29
C LYS A 189 -13.30 -7.47 -0.65
N ASP A 190 -13.26 -7.24 -1.96
CA ASP A 190 -13.08 -8.29 -2.96
C ASP A 190 -11.65 -8.26 -3.46
N LEU A 191 -10.81 -9.13 -2.89
CA LEU A 191 -9.37 -9.16 -3.16
C LEU A 191 -9.02 -10.02 -4.38
N ARG A 192 -10.00 -10.60 -5.09
CA ARG A 192 -9.76 -11.61 -6.15
C ARG A 192 -8.99 -11.08 -7.35
N ASN A 193 -8.92 -9.77 -7.54
CA ASN A 193 -8.12 -9.09 -8.57
C ASN A 193 -6.70 -8.73 -8.12
N ASP A 194 -6.38 -8.91 -6.83
CA ASP A 194 -5.07 -8.62 -6.25
C ASP A 194 -4.17 -9.86 -6.19
N HIS A 195 -2.90 -9.67 -5.82
CA HIS A 195 -2.02 -10.79 -5.51
C HIS A 195 -2.44 -11.47 -4.20
N PRO A 196 -2.47 -12.83 -4.15
CA PRO A 196 -2.84 -13.55 -2.93
C PRO A 196 -2.03 -13.16 -1.68
N VAL A 197 -2.76 -12.89 -0.59
CA VAL A 197 -2.24 -12.65 0.77
C VAL A 197 -2.97 -13.51 1.82
N GLY A 198 -2.38 -13.75 2.98
CA GLY A 198 -2.90 -14.70 3.98
C GLY A 198 -2.69 -16.18 3.61
N VAL A 199 -2.05 -16.45 2.47
CA VAL A 199 -1.82 -17.78 1.91
C VAL A 199 -0.49 -18.36 2.37
N ASN A 200 -0.44 -19.66 2.60
CA ASN A 200 0.81 -20.35 2.90
C ASN A 200 1.74 -20.33 1.69
N TYR A 201 3.02 -20.03 1.92
CA TYR A 201 4.01 -20.13 0.86
C TYR A 201 4.30 -21.61 0.54
N PRO A 202 4.47 -21.99 -0.74
CA PRO A 202 4.69 -23.39 -1.10
C PRO A 202 5.91 -24.04 -0.45
N ALA A 203 5.83 -25.34 -0.23
CA ALA A 203 6.92 -26.15 0.32
C ALA A 203 8.03 -26.39 -0.71
N THR A 204 9.23 -26.76 -0.21
CA THR A 204 10.37 -27.15 -1.04
C THR A 204 9.99 -28.26 -2.02
N GLY A 205 10.41 -28.12 -3.28
CA GLY A 205 10.08 -29.07 -4.35
C GLY A 205 8.78 -28.79 -5.10
N THR A 206 8.05 -27.72 -4.73
CA THR A 206 6.94 -27.23 -5.56
C THR A 206 7.50 -26.65 -6.86
N ALA A 207 7.04 -27.16 -8.01
CA ALA A 207 7.46 -26.65 -9.31
C ALA A 207 7.09 -25.17 -9.47
N ASN A 208 7.94 -24.41 -10.16
CA ASN A 208 7.77 -22.99 -10.49
C ASN A 208 7.87 -22.01 -9.31
N PHE A 209 8.45 -22.44 -8.17
CA PHE A 209 8.65 -21.59 -7.00
C PHE A 209 10.10 -21.60 -6.51
N ASN A 210 10.62 -20.40 -6.31
CA ASN A 210 11.85 -20.18 -5.55
C ASN A 210 11.56 -20.35 -4.06
N ILE A 211 12.48 -20.97 -3.33
CA ILE A 211 12.37 -21.19 -1.88
C ILE A 211 13.38 -20.28 -1.17
N PRO A 212 12.95 -19.49 -0.16
CA PRO A 212 13.86 -18.63 0.56
C PRO A 212 14.86 -19.48 1.37
N ALA A 213 16.16 -19.21 1.19
CA ALA A 213 17.23 -19.91 1.89
C ALA A 213 17.40 -19.41 3.34
N ASN A 214 16.99 -18.18 3.63
CA ASN A 214 17.19 -17.55 4.93
C ASN A 214 15.94 -17.64 5.81
N GLU A 215 16.16 -18.02 7.07
CA GLU A 215 15.10 -18.19 8.06
C GLU A 215 15.56 -17.71 9.43
N LYS A 216 14.66 -16.99 10.11
CA LYS A 216 14.66 -16.82 11.57
C LYS A 216 13.47 -17.61 12.10
N ALA A 217 13.74 -18.79 12.65
CA ALA A 217 12.74 -19.79 13.01
C ALA A 217 11.60 -19.18 13.85
N GLY A 218 10.36 -19.45 13.43
CA GLY A 218 9.14 -18.96 14.08
C GLY A 218 8.93 -17.45 14.00
N LYS A 219 9.66 -16.75 13.13
CA LYS A 219 9.54 -15.28 12.97
C LYS A 219 9.39 -14.88 11.52
N VAL A 220 10.33 -15.25 10.66
CA VAL A 220 10.36 -14.78 9.26
C VAL A 220 11.24 -15.68 8.40
N LYS A 221 10.81 -15.91 7.16
CA LYS A 221 11.66 -16.40 6.05
C LYS A 221 11.85 -15.29 5.04
N PHE A 222 12.99 -15.20 4.37
CA PHE A 222 13.23 -14.09 3.46
C PHE A 222 14.20 -14.44 2.32
N PHE A 223 14.05 -13.70 1.22
CA PHE A 223 14.87 -13.78 0.02
C PHE A 223 15.92 -12.67 0.10
N GLY A 224 17.07 -12.99 0.68
CA GLY A 224 18.20 -12.08 0.85
C GLY A 224 19.50 -12.72 0.33
N GLY A 225 20.47 -11.89 -0.02
CA GLY A 225 21.79 -12.35 -0.49
C GLY A 225 22.65 -12.98 0.61
N ASP A 226 22.31 -12.72 1.87
CA ASP A 226 22.98 -13.25 3.06
C ASP A 226 21.95 -13.57 4.17
N SER A 227 22.43 -13.92 5.36
CA SER A 227 21.59 -14.23 6.52
C SER A 227 21.10 -12.99 7.29
N THR A 228 21.40 -11.79 6.80
CA THR A 228 20.96 -10.53 7.38
C THR A 228 19.61 -10.15 6.77
N LEU A 229 18.62 -9.87 7.62
CA LEU A 229 17.34 -9.38 7.13
C LEU A 229 17.43 -7.87 6.93
N ASN A 230 17.39 -7.44 5.67
CA ASN A 230 17.38 -6.04 5.26
C ASN A 230 15.95 -5.58 4.92
N LYS A 231 15.77 -4.28 4.62
CA LYS A 231 14.44 -3.71 4.37
C LYS A 231 13.92 -4.07 2.97
N GLU A 232 14.83 -4.18 2.02
CA GLU A 232 14.61 -4.54 0.62
C GLU A 232 14.29 -6.02 0.40
N ASP A 233 14.55 -6.88 1.40
CA ASP A 233 14.32 -8.31 1.28
C ASP A 233 12.82 -8.63 1.28
N ILE A 234 12.38 -9.36 0.26
CA ILE A 234 11.05 -9.96 0.23
C ILE A 234 10.98 -11.02 1.33
N ARG A 235 9.90 -10.99 2.12
CA ARG A 235 9.81 -11.78 3.35
C ARG A 235 8.47 -12.42 3.59
N LEU A 236 8.47 -13.64 4.08
CA LEU A 236 7.28 -14.39 4.48
C LEU A 236 7.02 -14.20 5.97
N VAL A 237 5.78 -13.88 6.29
CA VAL A 237 5.33 -13.63 7.66
C VAL A 237 5.02 -14.94 8.35
N TYR A 238 5.56 -15.16 9.54
CA TYR A 238 5.16 -16.30 10.35
C TYR A 238 3.84 -16.00 11.07
N SER A 239 2.81 -16.81 10.80
CA SER A 239 1.50 -16.72 11.47
C SER A 239 0.78 -18.06 11.40
N GLY A 240 0.09 -18.43 12.48
CA GLY A 240 -0.66 -19.70 12.54
C GLY A 240 0.21 -20.93 12.27
N SER A 241 1.44 -20.93 12.78
CA SER A 241 2.43 -22.02 12.60
C SER A 241 2.87 -22.26 11.15
N SER A 242 2.67 -21.29 10.25
CA SER A 242 3.08 -21.37 8.84
C SER A 242 3.72 -20.05 8.38
N TYR A 243 4.53 -20.13 7.34
CA TYR A 243 5.05 -18.94 6.65
C TYR A 243 4.11 -18.56 5.54
N LYS A 244 3.61 -17.32 5.59
CA LYS A 244 2.57 -16.80 4.72
C LYS A 244 3.07 -15.63 3.89
N VAL A 245 2.47 -15.49 2.71
CA VAL A 245 2.54 -14.26 1.93
C VAL A 245 1.52 -13.29 2.50
N GLU A 246 1.94 -12.09 2.86
CA GLU A 246 1.08 -11.01 3.37
C GLU A 246 1.43 -9.71 2.64
N CYS A 247 0.64 -8.64 2.77
CA CYS A 247 0.95 -7.35 2.15
C CYS A 247 2.37 -6.87 2.49
N VAL A 248 2.78 -7.03 3.75
CA VAL A 248 4.13 -6.66 4.25
C VAL A 248 5.27 -7.52 3.69
N SER A 249 4.96 -8.61 2.97
CA SER A 249 5.95 -9.40 2.25
C SER A 249 6.59 -8.62 1.12
N CYS A 250 5.78 -7.83 0.41
CA CYS A 250 6.19 -7.03 -0.73
C CYS A 250 6.28 -5.54 -0.37
N HIS A 251 5.51 -5.07 0.61
CA HIS A 251 5.45 -3.66 0.98
C HIS A 251 6.14 -3.34 2.31
N ASP A 252 6.81 -2.18 2.39
CA ASP A 252 7.27 -1.58 3.63
C ASP A 252 6.72 -0.16 3.77
N PRO A 253 5.75 0.10 4.66
CA PRO A 253 5.13 1.43 4.75
C PRO A 253 6.13 2.55 5.09
N HIS A 254 7.32 2.23 5.60
CA HIS A 254 8.37 3.22 5.86
C HIS A 254 9.26 3.53 4.64
N GLY A 255 9.03 2.85 3.52
CA GLY A 255 9.79 2.95 2.29
C GLY A 255 11.12 2.21 2.29
N VAL A 256 11.62 1.95 1.08
CA VAL A 256 12.92 1.31 0.83
C VAL A 256 13.62 2.07 -0.31
N PRO A 257 14.76 2.74 -0.07
CA PRO A 257 15.43 2.89 1.22
C PRO A 257 14.68 3.90 2.13
N SER A 258 14.67 3.63 3.44
CA SER A 258 14.04 4.53 4.42
C SER A 258 14.96 5.71 4.74
N ALA A 259 14.89 6.75 3.91
CA ALA A 259 15.39 8.11 4.14
C ALA A 259 16.75 8.27 4.86
N GLY A 260 17.82 7.76 4.22
CA GLY A 260 19.21 8.18 4.44
C GLY A 260 20.14 7.47 3.44
N THR A 261 21.36 7.94 3.19
CA THR A 261 21.59 9.10 2.32
C THR A 261 21.73 8.56 0.88
N GLY A 262 20.86 8.99 -0.06
CA GLY A 262 21.06 8.76 -1.51
C GLY A 262 19.87 8.30 -2.37
N SER A 263 18.71 7.91 -1.84
CA SER A 263 17.50 7.60 -2.64
C SER A 263 16.26 7.50 -1.73
N VAL A 264 14.98 7.61 -2.14
CA VAL A 264 14.22 7.52 -3.42
C VAL A 264 14.23 6.17 -4.14
N PHE A 265 13.44 5.21 -3.64
CA PHE A 265 12.61 4.36 -4.49
C PHE A 265 11.21 4.25 -3.86
N VAL A 266 10.17 4.63 -4.62
CA VAL A 266 8.76 4.60 -4.17
C VAL A 266 7.83 4.19 -5.31
N GLY A 267 7.85 2.90 -5.65
CA GLY A 267 6.69 2.24 -6.27
C GLY A 267 5.65 1.92 -5.19
N SER A 268 5.02 2.97 -4.63
CA SER A 268 4.05 2.98 -3.53
C SER A 268 4.35 1.98 -2.40
N PHE A 269 5.64 1.97 -2.06
CA PHE A 269 6.28 1.24 -0.98
C PHE A 269 6.54 -0.25 -1.14
N LEU A 270 6.79 -0.69 -2.37
CA LEU A 270 7.46 -1.99 -2.59
C LEU A 270 8.86 -2.03 -1.97
N ARG A 271 9.25 -3.21 -1.48
CA ARG A 271 10.60 -3.52 -0.99
C ARG A 271 11.62 -3.64 -2.12
N LYS A 272 11.16 -4.05 -3.31
CA LYS A 272 11.97 -4.31 -4.48
C LYS A 272 11.29 -3.74 -5.72
N ASP A 273 12.08 -3.10 -6.59
CA ASP A 273 11.59 -2.63 -7.88
C ASP A 273 11.10 -3.81 -8.74
N ASN A 274 9.97 -3.62 -9.41
CA ASN A 274 9.37 -4.60 -10.31
C ASN A 274 9.80 -4.41 -11.78
N ALA A 275 10.84 -3.61 -12.05
CA ALA A 275 11.48 -3.53 -13.35
C ALA A 275 11.80 -4.94 -13.88
N ALA A 276 11.39 -5.22 -15.13
CA ALA A 276 11.52 -6.54 -15.75
C ALA A 276 10.94 -7.71 -14.92
N SER A 277 9.88 -7.47 -14.14
CA SER A 277 9.25 -8.46 -13.26
C SER A 277 10.15 -8.98 -12.13
N ALA A 278 11.18 -8.23 -11.74
CA ALA A 278 12.15 -8.66 -10.73
C ALA A 278 11.53 -8.94 -9.34
N LEU A 279 10.40 -8.31 -9.02
CA LEU A 279 9.64 -8.65 -7.80
C LEU A 279 9.02 -10.04 -7.93
N CYS A 280 8.28 -10.29 -9.01
CA CYS A 280 7.60 -11.56 -9.25
C CYS A 280 8.58 -12.74 -9.31
N LEU A 281 9.71 -12.54 -9.99
CA LEU A 281 10.77 -13.55 -10.16
C LEU A 281 11.53 -13.84 -8.86
N THR A 282 11.27 -13.11 -7.77
CA THR A 282 11.79 -13.46 -6.45
C THR A 282 11.15 -14.75 -5.94
N CYS A 283 9.86 -14.93 -6.17
CA CYS A 283 9.10 -16.09 -5.68
C CYS A 283 8.79 -17.11 -6.79
N HIS A 284 8.63 -16.66 -8.03
CA HIS A 284 8.24 -17.52 -9.14
C HIS A 284 9.43 -17.82 -10.04
N ASP A 285 9.61 -19.10 -10.32
CA ASP A 285 10.52 -19.64 -11.32
C ASP A 285 9.67 -20.06 -12.53
N LYS A 286 9.96 -19.57 -13.74
CA LYS A 286 9.10 -19.76 -14.91
C LYS A 286 9.85 -20.41 -16.06
#